data_AF-M0AQY9-F1
#
_entry.id   AF-M0AQY9-F1
#
_cell.length_a   1.000
_cell.length_b   1.000
_cell.length_c   1.000
_cell.angle_alpha   90.00
_cell.angle_beta   90.00
_cell.angle_gamma   90.00
#
_symmetry.space_group_name_H-M   'P 1'
#
loop_
_entity.id
_entity.type
_entity.pdbx_description
1 polymer ?
#
loop_
_entity_poly.entity_id
_entity_poly.type
_entity_poly.pdbx_seq_one_letter_code
_entity_poly.pdbx_strand_id
1 'polypeptide(L)'
;MSLDELSEEMQESYSDVGEELTVSLDRETRNELAMLETALEPEETDELVRRAIHMLFQSTVETGTMDFHLRSGFDVTYDEYLTGMTFDEMTGANQYPTMDDERRYQF
;
A
#
# COMPACT_ATOMS: atom_id res chain seq x y z
N MET A 1 11.06 -0.37 12.99
CA MET A 1 11.03 0.83 12.15
C MET A 1 9.69 1.51 12.39
N SER A 2 9.44 2.73 11.92
CA SER A 2 8.24 3.51 12.28
C SER A 2 7.52 4.10 11.06
N LEU A 3 6.33 4.65 11.28
CA LEU A 3 5.53 5.35 10.27
C LEU A 3 6.31 6.52 9.62
N ASP A 4 7.11 7.23 10.43
CA ASP A 4 7.96 8.33 9.95
C ASP A 4 9.03 7.81 8.99
N GLU A 5 9.71 6.71 9.33
CA GLU A 5 10.73 6.09 8.47
C GLU A 5 10.13 5.59 7.15
N LEU A 6 8.96 4.94 7.18
CA LEU A 6 8.24 4.56 5.95
C LEU A 6 7.92 5.78 5.08
N SER A 7 7.47 6.87 5.70
CA SER A 7 7.10 8.09 4.99
C SER A 7 8.32 8.75 4.32
N GLU A 8 9.45 8.79 5.02
CA GLU A 8 10.72 9.30 4.50
C GLU A 8 11.22 8.46 3.33
N GLU A 9 11.30 7.13 3.47
CA GLU A 9 11.78 6.23 2.40
C GLU A 9 10.87 6.26 1.18
N MET A 10 9.55 6.35 1.38
CA MET A 10 8.60 6.46 0.28
C MET A 10 8.75 7.81 -0.44
N GLN A 11 8.99 8.91 0.28
CA GLN A 11 9.21 10.22 -0.32
C GLN A 11 10.52 10.28 -1.12
N GLU A 12 11.59 9.66 -0.62
CA GLU A 12 12.84 9.48 -1.37
C GLU A 12 12.59 8.68 -2.65
N SER A 13 11.96 7.50 -2.53
CA SER A 13 11.62 6.65 -3.69
C SER A 13 10.75 7.36 -4.72
N TYR A 14 9.75 8.13 -4.28
CA TYR A 14 8.89 8.93 -5.15
C TYR A 14 9.69 9.99 -5.92
N SER A 15 10.62 10.65 -5.25
CA SER A 15 11.46 11.68 -5.85
C SER A 15 12.42 11.11 -6.88
N ASP A 16 12.94 9.91 -6.64
CA ASP A 16 13.87 9.21 -7.54
C ASP A 16 13.21 8.70 -8.82
N VAL A 17 11.94 8.27 -8.76
CA VAL A 17 11.19 7.79 -9.94
C VAL A 17 10.95 8.92 -10.96
N GLY A 18 10.70 10.14 -10.48
CA GLY A 18 10.44 11.30 -11.34
C GLY A 18 9.15 11.19 -12.17
N GLU A 19 9.10 11.92 -13.29
CA GLU A 19 7.91 12.01 -14.16
C GLU A 19 7.91 11.02 -15.33
N GLU A 20 9.08 10.49 -15.71
CA GLU A 20 9.25 9.61 -16.86
C GLU A 20 10.02 8.35 -16.46
N LEU A 21 9.52 7.19 -16.89
CA LEU A 21 10.17 5.89 -16.64
C LEU A 21 10.51 5.19 -17.95
N THR A 22 11.79 4.98 -18.21
CA THR A 22 12.24 4.14 -19.34
C THR A 22 12.35 2.69 -18.89
N VAL A 23 11.57 1.80 -19.50
CA VAL A 23 11.53 0.37 -19.16
C VAL A 23 12.11 -0.46 -20.31
N SER A 24 13.09 -1.32 -20.01
CA SER A 24 13.56 -2.34 -20.95
C SER A 24 12.55 -3.48 -21.03
N LEU A 25 12.12 -3.85 -22.24
CA LEU A 25 11.17 -4.94 -22.45
C LEU A 25 11.87 -6.17 -23.02
N ASP A 26 11.66 -7.32 -22.39
CA ASP A 26 12.08 -8.59 -22.95
C ASP A 26 11.13 -9.07 -24.07
N ARG A 27 11.28 -10.30 -24.54
CA ARG A 27 10.46 -10.82 -25.63
C ARG A 27 9.03 -11.13 -25.19
N GLU A 28 8.86 -11.69 -24.00
CA GLU A 28 7.56 -12.08 -23.45
C GLU A 28 6.73 -10.83 -23.18
N THR A 29 7.27 -9.85 -22.45
CA THR A 29 6.56 -8.60 -22.17
C THR A 29 6.14 -7.87 -23.45
N ARG A 30 6.99 -7.86 -24.49
CA ARG A 30 6.61 -7.26 -25.78
C ARG A 30 5.45 -7.97 -26.46
N ASN A 31 5.41 -9.30 -26.41
CA ASN A 31 4.31 -10.06 -26.99
C ASN A 31 2.99 -9.82 -26.24
N GLU A 32 3.03 -9.82 -24.91
CA GLU A 32 1.87 -9.58 -24.08
C GLU A 32 1.34 -8.16 -24.25
N LEU A 33 2.23 -7.16 -24.26
CA LEU A 33 1.85 -5.78 -24.51
C LEU A 33 1.20 -5.60 -25.88
N ALA A 34 1.77 -6.21 -26.93
CA ALA A 34 1.17 -6.18 -28.27
C ALA A 34 -0.22 -6.86 -28.31
N MET A 35 -0.41 -7.94 -27.55
CA MET A 35 -1.71 -8.59 -27.43
C MET A 35 -2.73 -7.67 -26.74
N LEU A 36 -2.32 -7.00 -25.66
CA LEU A 36 -3.17 -6.07 -24.93
C LEU A 36 -3.52 -4.84 -25.77
N GLU A 37 -2.57 -4.24 -26.47
CA GLU A 37 -2.84 -3.14 -27.41
C GLU A 37 -3.86 -3.54 -28.47
N THR A 38 -3.66 -4.71 -29.07
CA THR A 38 -4.56 -5.20 -30.13
C THR A 38 -5.98 -5.47 -29.61
N ALA A 39 -6.10 -5.99 -28.39
CA ALA A 39 -7.40 -6.39 -27.84
C ALA A 39 -8.16 -5.24 -27.19
N LEU A 40 -7.45 -4.29 -26.59
CA LEU A 40 -8.02 -3.21 -25.80
C LEU A 40 -8.04 -1.87 -26.53
N GLU A 41 -7.29 -1.74 -27.63
CA GLU A 41 -7.21 -0.55 -28.48
C GLU A 41 -7.05 0.76 -27.68
N PRO A 42 -6.03 0.86 -26.77
CA PRO A 42 -5.80 2.08 -26.02
C PRO A 42 -5.39 3.23 -26.95
N GLU A 43 -5.50 4.47 -26.47
CA GLU A 43 -5.02 5.63 -27.24
C GLU A 43 -3.49 5.61 -27.35
N GLU A 44 -2.80 5.23 -26.26
CA GLU A 44 -1.34 5.14 -26.18
C GLU A 44 -0.89 3.92 -25.36
N THR A 45 0.26 3.33 -25.73
CA THR A 45 0.83 2.14 -25.06
C THR A 45 1.07 2.36 -23.56
N ASP A 46 1.48 3.57 -23.19
CA ASP A 46 1.86 3.93 -21.83
C ASP A 46 0.67 3.90 -20.85
N GLU A 47 -0.56 4.03 -21.36
CA GLU A 47 -1.80 3.86 -20.62
C GLU A 47 -1.90 2.44 -20.06
N LEU A 48 -1.55 1.43 -20.86
CA LEU A 48 -1.54 0.04 -20.43
C LEU A 48 -0.50 -0.20 -19.34
N VAL A 49 0.66 0.45 -19.44
CA VAL A 49 1.72 0.35 -18.43
C VAL A 49 1.27 0.98 -17.11
N ARG A 50 0.69 2.21 -17.14
CA ARG A 50 0.10 2.84 -15.95
C ARG A 50 -0.98 1.96 -15.33
N ARG A 51 -1.88 1.43 -16.15
CA ARG A 51 -2.95 0.53 -15.69
C ARG A 51 -2.39 -0.74 -15.06
N ALA A 52 -1.35 -1.33 -15.63
CA ALA A 52 -0.69 -2.51 -15.07
C ALA A 52 -0.10 -2.22 -13.68
N ILE A 53 0.54 -1.06 -13.49
CA ILE A 53 1.05 -0.63 -12.18
C ILE A 53 -0.10 -0.49 -11.17
N HIS A 54 -1.21 0.16 -11.56
CA HIS A 54 -2.37 0.30 -10.68
C HIS A 54 -3.00 -1.05 -10.32
N MET A 55 -3.12 -1.97 -11.28
CA MET A 55 -3.64 -3.32 -11.03
C MET A 55 -2.70 -4.12 -10.12
N LEU A 56 -1.38 -4.02 -10.33
CA LEU A 56 -0.39 -4.66 -9.45
C LEU A 56 -0.53 -4.11 -8.03
N PHE A 57 -0.50 -2.79 -7.85
CA PHE A 57 -0.67 -2.16 -6.53
C PHE A 57 -1.96 -2.60 -5.84
N GLN A 58 -3.10 -2.48 -6.54
CA GLN A 58 -4.39 -2.90 -6.03
C GLN A 58 -4.37 -4.37 -5.59
N SER A 59 -3.87 -5.27 -6.43
CA SER A 59 -3.80 -6.69 -6.08
C SER A 59 -2.94 -6.93 -4.85
N THR A 60 -1.79 -6.24 -4.69
CA THR A 60 -0.92 -6.43 -3.53
C THR A 60 -1.52 -5.93 -2.22
N VAL A 61 -2.35 -4.88 -2.27
CA VAL A 61 -3.10 -4.38 -1.12
C VAL A 61 -4.23 -5.37 -0.79
N GLU A 62 -5.04 -5.76 -1.78
CA GLU A 62 -6.17 -6.67 -1.59
C GLU A 62 -5.77 -8.06 -1.08
N THR A 63 -4.60 -8.57 -1.50
CA THR A 63 -4.08 -9.87 -1.01
C THR A 63 -3.40 -9.78 0.35
N GLY A 64 -3.26 -8.58 0.93
CA GLY A 64 -2.51 -8.35 2.16
C GLY A 64 -0.99 -8.52 2.01
N THR A 65 -0.50 -8.70 0.78
CA THR A 65 0.94 -8.83 0.50
C THR A 65 1.67 -7.55 0.86
N MET A 66 1.08 -6.39 0.56
CA MET A 66 1.62 -5.09 0.94
C MET A 66 1.82 -4.99 2.45
N ASP A 67 0.78 -5.32 3.23
CA ASP A 67 0.82 -5.33 4.69
C ASP A 67 1.89 -6.25 5.27
N PHE A 68 2.08 -7.43 4.67
CA PHE A 68 3.15 -8.35 5.10
C PHE A 68 4.54 -7.73 4.93
N HIS A 69 4.80 -7.06 3.81
CA HIS A 69 6.06 -6.38 3.57
C HIS A 69 6.26 -5.19 4.51
N LEU A 70 5.23 -4.34 4.66
CA LEU A 70 5.29 -3.16 5.53
C LEU A 70 5.51 -3.55 6.99
N ARG A 71 4.86 -4.60 7.50
CA ARG A 71 5.11 -5.07 8.88
C ARG A 71 6.52 -5.61 9.06
N SER A 72 7.03 -6.35 8.07
CA SER A 72 8.36 -6.96 8.16
C SER A 72 9.49 -5.93 8.07
N GLY A 73 9.32 -4.88 7.27
CA GLY A 73 10.31 -3.81 7.10
C GLY A 73 10.14 -2.69 8.11
N PHE A 74 8.92 -2.18 8.24
CA PHE A 74 8.61 -0.91 8.90
C PHE A 74 7.83 -1.04 10.20
N ASP A 75 7.41 -2.24 10.61
CA ASP A 75 6.54 -2.48 11.78
C ASP A 75 5.22 -1.69 11.74
N VAL A 76 4.73 -1.38 10.54
CA VAL A 76 3.46 -0.68 10.29
C VAL A 76 2.63 -1.40 9.23
N THR A 77 1.36 -1.02 9.11
CA THR A 77 0.43 -1.47 8.08
C THR A 77 0.15 -0.38 7.05
N TYR A 78 -0.41 -0.80 5.91
CA TYR A 78 -0.86 0.13 4.89
C TYR A 78 -1.99 1.05 5.41
N ASP A 79 -2.86 0.54 6.28
CA ASP A 79 -3.94 1.35 6.90
C ASP A 79 -3.39 2.41 7.86
N GLU A 80 -2.35 2.10 8.65
CA GLU A 80 -1.68 3.10 9.51
C GLU A 80 -1.03 4.19 8.66
N TYR A 81 -0.37 3.81 7.55
CA TYR A 81 0.16 4.76 6.58
C TYR A 81 -0.93 5.67 5.98
N LEU A 82 -2.08 5.10 5.57
CA LEU A 82 -3.19 5.88 5.01
C LEU A 82 -3.80 6.86 6.01
N THR A 83 -3.86 6.48 7.29
CA THR A 83 -4.46 7.30 8.35
C THR A 83 -3.46 8.29 8.94
N GLY A 84 -2.16 8.12 8.67
CA GLY A 84 -1.06 8.92 9.22
C GLY A 84 -0.89 8.75 10.72
N MET A 85 -1.44 7.68 11.31
CA MET A 85 -1.43 7.39 12.74
C MET A 85 -1.29 5.89 12.95
N THR A 86 -0.59 5.50 14.01
CA THR A 86 -0.47 4.09 14.41
C THR A 86 -1.76 3.57 15.05
N PHE A 87 -1.96 2.25 15.05
CA PHE A 87 -3.13 1.65 15.66
C PHE A 87 -3.27 1.97 17.16
N ASP A 88 -2.15 2.05 17.88
CA ASP A 88 -2.11 2.44 19.30
C ASP A 88 -2.60 3.88 19.53
N GLU A 89 -2.31 4.78 18.59
CA GLU A 89 -2.78 6.17 18.61
C GLU A 89 -4.26 6.26 18.24
N MET A 90 -4.71 5.52 17.22
CA MET A 90 -6.12 5.47 16.80
C MET A 90 -7.03 4.87 17.87
N THR A 91 -6.59 3.82 18.55
CA THR A 91 -7.35 3.16 19.62
C THR A 91 -7.26 3.89 20.96
N GLY A 92 -6.46 4.97 21.03
CA GLY A 92 -6.29 5.77 22.23
C GLY A 92 -5.74 4.93 23.36
N ALA A 93 -4.47 4.52 23.24
CA ALA A 93 -3.67 3.82 24.24
C ALA A 93 -4.35 3.76 25.62
N ASN A 94 -4.90 2.58 25.95
CA ASN A 94 -5.29 2.22 27.30
C ASN A 94 -6.59 2.84 27.88
N GLN A 95 -7.62 3.10 27.08
CA GLN A 95 -8.99 3.25 27.62
C GLN A 95 -9.63 1.88 27.90
N TYR A 96 -9.00 1.05 28.74
CA TYR A 96 -9.79 0.03 29.42
C TYR A 96 -10.82 0.76 30.28
N PRO A 97 -12.13 0.47 30.15
CA PRO A 97 -13.09 0.93 31.14
C PRO A 97 -12.58 0.42 32.49
N THR A 98 -12.31 1.31 33.43
CA THR A 98 -12.16 0.92 34.82
C THR A 98 -13.50 0.29 35.19
N MET A 99 -13.54 -1.05 35.24
CA MET A 99 -14.69 -1.76 35.76
C MET A 99 -14.78 -1.40 37.23
N ASP A 100 -15.62 -0.42 37.51
CA ASP A 100 -16.02 -0.03 38.85
C ASP A 100 -16.71 -1.26 39.48
N ASP A 101 -15.92 -2.06 40.22
CA ASP A 101 -16.30 -3.35 40.81
C ASP A 101 -17.49 -3.22 41.79
N GLU A 102 -17.88 -1.99 42.14
CA GLU A 102 -18.96 -1.67 43.09
C GLU A 102 -20.38 -1.94 42.58
N ARG A 103 -20.59 -2.12 41.25
CA ARG A 103 -21.93 -2.36 40.68
C ARG A 103 -22.25 -3.81 40.34
N ARG A 104 -21.36 -4.76 40.66
CA ARG A 104 -21.55 -6.18 40.31
C ARG A 104 -22.53 -6.92 41.24
N TYR A 105 -22.83 -6.39 42.42
CA TYR A 105 -23.80 -6.98 43.36
C TYR A 105 -24.74 -5.93 43.95
N GLN A 106 -25.82 -5.60 43.22
CA GLN A 106 -27.06 -5.13 43.85
C GLN A 106 -28.17 -6.10 43.44
N PHE A 107 -28.70 -6.81 44.43
CA PHE A 107 -29.87 -7.70 44.35
C PHE A 107 -31.14 -6.90 44.65
#